data_AF-A0A060QM75-F1
#
_entry.id   AF-A0A060QM75-F1
#
_cell.length_a   1.000
_cell.length_b   1.000
_cell.length_c   1.000
_cell.angle_alpha   90.00
_cell.angle_beta   90.00
_cell.angle_gamma   90.00
#
_symmetry.space_group_name_H-M   'P 1'
#
loop_
_entity.id
_entity.type
_entity.pdbx_description
1 polymer ?
#
loop_
_entity_poly.entity_id
_entity_poly.type
_entity_poly.pdbx_seq_one_letter_code
_entity_poly.pdbx_strand_id
1 'polypeptide(L)'
;MVPRSALAALTLIGITGTAVLPHETMAQTNPAGAQKGFTDQELERMSQERLRDMPKRDWGPPVPQSAVPHGPKLSPLPEPATCLSTTSEDEPILASPNFDAKRIGIAPGRIAATGVHRGAFTKVLYTGTRRGWIPTSHLVPFRATGGGSATLCAVSGVAPDGMIAYHVD
;
A
#
# COMPACT_ATOMS: atom_id res chain seq x y z
N MET A 1 42.95 -3.20 40.54
CA MET A 1 42.40 -2.82 41.85
C MET A 1 40.88 -2.86 41.76
N VAL A 2 40.27 -3.86 42.40
CA VAL A 2 38.84 -3.93 42.72
C VAL A 2 38.75 -3.78 44.24
N PRO A 3 37.74 -3.09 44.76
CA PRO A 3 36.88 -3.76 45.74
C PRO A 3 35.39 -3.50 45.42
N ARG A 4 34.59 -4.57 45.38
CA ARG A 4 33.69 -5.09 46.45
C ARG A 4 32.39 -4.29 46.56
N SER A 5 31.26 -4.85 46.10
CA SER A 5 30.42 -5.87 46.76
C SER A 5 29.25 -5.21 47.48
N ALA A 6 28.03 -5.50 47.03
CA ALA A 6 26.87 -5.60 47.89
C ALA A 6 25.96 -6.72 47.36
N LEU A 7 26.17 -7.90 47.95
CA LEU A 7 25.24 -9.02 48.03
C LEU A 7 24.24 -8.70 49.16
N ALA A 8 22.95 -8.87 48.89
CA ALA A 8 21.89 -9.19 49.86
C ALA A 8 20.56 -9.11 49.09
N ALA A 9 19.55 -9.93 49.30
CA ALA A 9 19.38 -11.22 49.95
C ALA A 9 18.02 -11.75 49.45
N LEU A 10 17.87 -13.07 49.36
CA LEU A 10 16.58 -13.72 49.17
C LEU A 10 15.61 -13.39 50.31
N THR A 11 14.35 -13.10 49.96
CA THR A 11 13.20 -13.42 50.80
C THR A 11 12.08 -13.96 49.92
N LEU A 12 11.84 -15.27 50.01
CA LEU A 12 10.60 -15.93 49.61
C LEU A 12 9.48 -15.47 50.54
N ILE A 13 8.39 -14.94 49.98
CA ILE A 13 7.06 -14.99 50.59
C ILE A 13 6.11 -15.51 49.51
N GLY A 14 5.61 -16.72 49.72
CA GLY A 14 4.52 -17.28 48.93
C GLY A 14 3.22 -16.56 49.24
N ILE A 15 2.52 -16.12 48.20
CA ILE A 15 1.11 -15.78 48.26
C ILE A 15 0.45 -16.52 47.10
N THR A 16 -0.20 -17.62 47.43
CA THR A 16 -1.21 -18.26 46.58
C THR A 16 -2.37 -17.28 46.44
N GLY A 17 -2.42 -16.58 45.31
CA GLY A 17 -3.56 -15.82 44.87
C GLY A 17 -3.91 -16.24 43.45
N THR A 18 -4.89 -17.12 43.31
CA THR A 18 -5.55 -17.42 42.03
C THR A 18 -6.29 -16.16 41.57
N ALA A 19 -5.59 -15.26 40.88
CA ALA A 19 -6.22 -14.25 40.06
C ALA A 19 -6.45 -14.85 38.68
N VAL A 20 -7.70 -15.22 38.41
CA VAL A 20 -8.19 -15.55 37.07
C VAL A 20 -7.89 -14.35 36.18
N LEU A 21 -6.92 -14.50 35.28
CA LEU A 21 -6.69 -13.58 34.19
C LEU A 21 -7.95 -13.59 33.31
N PRO A 22 -8.60 -12.44 33.04
CA PRO A 22 -9.45 -12.38 31.87
C PRO A 22 -8.53 -12.52 30.65
N HIS A 23 -8.62 -13.68 30.00
CA HIS A 23 -8.06 -13.90 28.68
C HIS A 23 -8.52 -12.75 27.77
N GLU A 24 -7.53 -12.11 27.15
CA GLU A 24 -7.54 -11.68 25.76
C GLU A 24 -8.95 -11.51 25.17
N THR A 25 -9.43 -10.27 25.23
CA THR A 25 -10.41 -9.78 24.27
C THR A 25 -9.76 -9.84 22.88
N MET A 26 -9.78 -11.00 22.24
CA MET A 26 -9.79 -11.02 20.79
C MET A 26 -11.00 -10.18 20.42
N ALA A 27 -10.74 -9.07 19.73
CA ALA A 27 -11.77 -8.36 19.00
C ALA A 27 -12.43 -9.38 18.09
N GLN A 28 -13.54 -9.94 18.57
CA GLN A 28 -14.41 -10.79 17.82
C GLN A 28 -14.99 -9.87 16.74
N THR A 29 -14.31 -9.86 15.59
CA THR A 29 -14.91 -9.41 14.35
C THR A 29 -16.23 -10.13 14.26
N ASN A 30 -17.32 -9.40 14.48
CA ASN A 30 -18.67 -9.89 14.31
C ASN A 30 -18.70 -10.70 13.00
N PRO A 31 -19.10 -11.99 13.02
CA PRO A 31 -19.45 -12.62 11.77
C PRO A 31 -20.53 -11.74 11.15
N ALA A 32 -20.26 -11.30 9.92
CA ALA A 32 -21.19 -10.57 9.08
C ALA A 32 -22.61 -11.09 9.32
N GLY A 33 -23.53 -10.19 9.71
CA GLY A 33 -24.87 -10.47 10.25
C GLY A 33 -25.38 -11.88 9.99
N ALA A 34 -25.11 -12.79 10.94
CA ALA A 34 -25.64 -14.13 10.90
C ALA A 34 -27.17 -14.05 10.96
N GLN A 35 -27.82 -14.66 9.97
CA GLN A 35 -29.26 -14.76 9.87
C GLN A 35 -29.82 -15.31 11.20
N LYS A 36 -30.49 -14.44 11.96
CA LYS A 36 -31.07 -14.75 13.26
C LYS A 36 -32.19 -15.77 13.05
N GLY A 37 -31.93 -17.06 13.28
CA GLY A 37 -32.98 -18.09 13.27
C GLY A 37 -32.59 -19.52 12.87
N PHE A 38 -31.35 -19.80 12.45
CA PHE A 38 -30.96 -21.14 12.01
C PHE A 38 -29.74 -21.65 12.76
N THR A 39 -29.72 -22.95 13.06
CA THR A 39 -28.54 -23.66 13.59
C THR A 39 -27.51 -23.94 12.49
N ASP A 40 -26.26 -24.21 12.86
CA ASP A 40 -25.20 -24.56 11.89
C ASP A 40 -25.56 -25.79 11.04
N GLN A 41 -26.24 -26.78 11.64
CA GLN A 41 -26.77 -27.93 10.91
C GLN A 41 -27.86 -27.55 9.90
N GLU A 42 -28.73 -26.61 10.24
CA GLU A 42 -29.73 -26.11 9.30
C GLU A 42 -29.11 -25.30 8.17
N LEU A 43 -28.08 -24.52 8.46
CA LEU A 43 -27.33 -23.78 7.45
C LEU A 43 -26.62 -24.72 6.47
N GLU A 44 -25.97 -25.77 6.98
CA GLU A 44 -25.32 -26.79 6.14
C GLU A 44 -26.35 -27.54 5.29
N ARG A 45 -27.49 -27.92 5.88
CA ARG A 45 -28.59 -28.56 5.14
C ARG A 45 -29.13 -27.65 4.03
N MET A 46 -29.40 -26.38 4.33
CA MET A 46 -29.86 -25.40 3.34
C MET A 46 -28.79 -25.09 2.27
N SER A 47 -27.51 -25.12 2.62
CA SER A 47 -26.39 -25.00 1.69
C SER A 47 -26.37 -26.18 0.71
N GLN A 48 -26.50 -27.40 1.23
CA GLN A 48 -26.56 -28.61 0.40
C GLN A 48 -27.81 -28.67 -0.48
N GLU A 49 -28.98 -28.30 0.04
CA GLU A 49 -30.21 -28.19 -0.74
C GLU A 49 -30.03 -27.19 -1.90
N ARG A 50 -29.48 -26.00 -1.63
CA ARG A 50 -29.16 -25.01 -2.67
C ARG A 50 -28.14 -25.50 -3.69
N LEU A 51 -27.10 -26.21 -3.26
CA LEU A 51 -26.08 -26.76 -4.17
C LEU A 51 -26.65 -27.84 -5.10
N ARG A 52 -27.64 -28.61 -4.63
CA ARG A 52 -28.34 -29.64 -5.44
C ARG A 52 -29.28 -29.01 -6.46
N ASP A 53 -30.01 -27.97 -6.05
CA ASP A 53 -30.97 -27.27 -6.91
C ASP A 53 -30.32 -26.24 -7.83
N MET A 54 -29.02 -25.95 -7.63
CA MET A 54 -28.30 -25.02 -8.48
C MET A 54 -28.03 -25.69 -9.83
N PRO A 55 -28.66 -25.24 -10.93
CA PRO A 55 -28.35 -25.76 -12.25
C PRO A 55 -26.86 -25.55 -12.53
N LYS A 56 -26.23 -26.50 -13.22
CA LYS A 56 -24.84 -26.32 -13.69
C LYS A 56 -24.79 -25.04 -14.49
N ARG A 57 -24.16 -24.02 -13.92
CA ARG A 57 -24.03 -22.72 -14.55
C ARG A 57 -23.05 -22.86 -15.71
N ASP A 58 -23.60 -22.94 -16.91
CA ASP A 58 -22.82 -22.86 -18.13
C ASP A 58 -22.50 -21.39 -18.40
N TRP A 59 -21.23 -21.04 -18.20
CA TRP A 59 -20.71 -19.70 -18.47
C TRP A 59 -20.34 -19.51 -19.95
N GLY A 60 -20.63 -20.53 -20.78
CA GLY A 60 -20.15 -20.62 -22.13
C GLY A 60 -18.64 -20.94 -22.18
N PRO A 61 -18.08 -21.03 -23.40
CA PRO A 61 -16.65 -21.19 -23.58
C PRO A 61 -15.88 -20.05 -22.88
N PRO A 62 -14.70 -20.31 -22.31
CA PRO A 62 -13.86 -19.25 -21.79
C PRO A 62 -13.60 -18.23 -22.90
N VAL A 63 -13.62 -16.94 -22.54
CA VAL A 63 -13.31 -15.86 -23.46
C VAL A 63 -11.92 -16.14 -24.05
N PRO A 64 -11.76 -16.22 -25.39
CA PRO A 64 -10.47 -16.47 -25.98
C PRO A 64 -9.50 -15.36 -25.56
N GLN A 65 -8.26 -15.71 -25.21
CA GLN A 65 -7.27 -14.73 -24.72
C GLN A 65 -7.03 -13.59 -25.74
N SER A 66 -7.22 -13.85 -27.03
CA SER A 66 -7.15 -12.86 -28.10
C SER A 66 -8.24 -11.78 -28.05
N ALA A 67 -9.36 -12.04 -27.36
CA ALA A 67 -10.45 -11.09 -27.17
C ALA A 67 -10.27 -10.23 -25.91
N VAL A 68 -9.26 -10.53 -25.07
CA VAL A 68 -8.86 -9.64 -23.98
C VAL A 68 -8.06 -8.49 -24.60
N PRO A 69 -8.52 -7.22 -24.46
CA PRO A 69 -7.76 -6.09 -24.95
C PRO A 69 -6.36 -6.11 -24.33
N HIS A 70 -5.33 -6.05 -25.17
CA HIS A 70 -3.97 -5.86 -24.68
C HIS A 70 -3.93 -4.53 -23.94
N GLY A 71 -3.30 -4.51 -22.76
CA GLY A 71 -3.13 -3.30 -21.97
C GLY A 71 -2.51 -2.17 -22.81
N PRO A 72 -2.70 -0.90 -22.40
CA PRO A 72 -2.19 0.23 -23.16
C PRO A 72 -0.70 0.06 -23.43
N LYS A 73 -0.31 0.18 -24.70
CA LYS A 73 1.10 0.10 -25.08
C LYS A 73 1.84 1.28 -24.48
N LEU A 74 2.72 1.00 -23.53
CA LEU A 74 3.55 2.02 -22.89
C LEU A 74 4.75 2.36 -23.77
N SER A 75 5.07 3.65 -23.83
CA SER A 75 6.34 4.13 -24.38
C SER A 75 7.41 4.12 -23.27
N PRO A 76 8.70 3.99 -23.61
CA PRO A 76 9.77 4.07 -22.61
C PRO A 76 9.80 5.45 -21.95
N LEU A 77 10.31 5.50 -20.72
CA LEU A 77 10.56 6.78 -20.05
C LEU A 77 11.65 7.56 -20.79
N PRO A 78 11.56 8.91 -20.79
CA PRO A 78 12.62 9.76 -21.34
C PRO A 78 13.92 9.64 -20.53
N GLU A 79 13.83 9.24 -19.26
CA GLU A 79 14.97 8.98 -18.40
C GLU A 79 14.61 7.98 -17.29
N PRO A 80 15.57 7.22 -16.75
CA PRO A 80 15.34 6.31 -15.63
C PRO A 80 14.77 7.04 -14.42
N ALA A 81 13.71 6.50 -13.82
CA ALA A 81 13.06 7.06 -12.66
C ALA A 81 12.59 5.96 -11.70
N THR A 82 12.54 6.31 -10.42
CA THR A 82 12.02 5.48 -9.34
C THR A 82 10.69 6.04 -8.87
N CYS A 83 9.75 5.16 -8.54
CA CYS A 83 8.47 5.59 -7.98
C CYS A 83 8.66 5.95 -6.50
N LEU A 84 8.36 7.20 -6.15
CA LEU A 84 8.37 7.70 -4.78
C LEU A 84 7.01 8.32 -4.46
N SER A 85 6.79 8.61 -3.19
CA SER A 85 5.65 9.42 -2.73
C SER A 85 6.14 10.76 -2.19
N THR A 86 5.29 11.76 -2.25
CA THR A 86 5.52 13.02 -1.55
C THR A 86 5.08 12.92 -0.10
N THR A 87 5.69 13.72 0.78
CA THR A 87 5.29 13.80 2.19
C THR A 87 3.95 14.48 2.41
N SER A 88 3.49 15.25 1.42
CA SER A 88 2.21 15.97 1.40
C SER A 88 1.51 15.81 0.06
N GLU A 89 0.18 15.82 0.04
CA GLU A 89 -0.62 15.75 -1.19
C GLU A 89 -0.57 17.05 -2.01
N ASP A 90 -0.23 18.16 -1.38
CA ASP A 90 -0.12 19.49 -2.01
C ASP A 90 1.33 19.89 -2.33
N GLU A 91 2.25 18.92 -2.38
CA GLU A 91 3.67 19.18 -2.61
C GLU A 91 3.91 19.84 -3.98
N PRO A 92 4.49 21.05 -4.05
CA PRO A 92 4.65 21.76 -5.31
C PRO A 92 5.80 21.17 -6.15
N ILE A 93 5.58 21.13 -7.46
CA ILE A 93 6.64 20.93 -8.45
C ILE A 93 7.19 22.31 -8.85
N LEU A 94 8.50 22.48 -8.72
CA LEU A 94 9.21 23.74 -8.99
C LEU A 94 9.87 23.73 -10.37
N ALA A 95 9.93 24.89 -11.02
CA ALA A 95 10.58 25.06 -12.33
C ALA A 95 12.11 24.95 -12.27
N SER A 96 12.71 25.18 -11.10
CA SER A 96 14.16 25.21 -10.88
C SER A 96 14.49 24.70 -9.47
N PRO A 97 15.72 24.23 -9.21
CA PRO A 97 16.13 23.65 -7.93
C PRO A 97 16.46 24.73 -6.88
N ASN A 98 15.49 25.58 -6.55
CA ASN A 98 15.57 26.56 -5.48
C ASN A 98 14.16 26.85 -4.94
N PHE A 99 14.06 27.30 -3.68
CA PHE A 99 12.78 27.50 -3.00
C PHE A 99 11.97 28.70 -3.54
N ASP A 100 12.64 29.67 -4.17
CA ASP A 100 12.01 30.85 -4.77
C ASP A 100 11.51 30.60 -6.20
N ALA A 101 11.72 29.39 -6.73
CA ALA A 101 11.35 29.05 -8.09
C ALA A 101 9.83 29.07 -8.28
N LYS A 102 9.42 29.45 -9.48
CA LYS A 102 8.02 29.37 -9.90
C LYS A 102 7.48 27.93 -9.69
N ARG A 103 6.34 27.83 -9.02
CA ARG A 103 5.55 26.59 -8.93
C ARG A 103 4.87 26.32 -10.27
N ILE A 104 5.06 25.11 -10.81
CA ILE A 104 4.58 24.71 -12.14
C ILE A 104 3.57 23.56 -12.10
N GLY A 105 3.29 23.04 -10.91
CA GLY A 105 2.29 22.01 -10.67
C GLY A 105 2.29 21.56 -9.22
N ILE A 106 1.39 20.64 -8.91
CA ILE A 106 1.35 19.89 -7.66
C ILE A 106 1.72 18.45 -7.99
N ALA A 107 2.55 17.84 -7.15
CA ALA A 107 2.97 16.47 -7.31
C ALA A 107 1.81 15.52 -6.97
N PRO A 108 1.49 14.56 -7.84
CA PRO A 108 0.55 13.51 -7.48
C PRO A 108 1.12 12.64 -6.36
N GLY A 109 0.26 11.93 -5.61
CA GLY A 109 0.67 11.09 -4.46
C GLY A 109 1.72 10.02 -4.77
N ARG A 110 1.95 9.71 -6.04
CA ARG A 110 3.12 8.98 -6.56
C ARG A 110 3.81 9.80 -7.65
N ILE A 111 5.13 9.90 -7.58
CA ILE A 111 5.95 10.70 -8.48
C ILE A 111 7.14 9.91 -8.99
N ALA A 112 7.49 10.06 -10.26
CA ALA A 112 8.67 9.46 -10.86
C ALA A 112 9.89 10.35 -10.59
N ALA A 113 10.63 10.04 -9.53
CA ALA A 113 11.85 10.75 -9.17
C ALA A 113 13.04 10.19 -9.96
N THR A 114 13.79 11.08 -10.60
CA THR A 114 15.02 10.72 -11.30
C THR A 114 16.19 10.64 -10.31
N GLY A 115 17.30 10.02 -10.69
CA GLY A 115 18.54 10.05 -9.90
C GLY A 115 19.32 11.37 -10.01
N VAL A 116 18.76 12.41 -10.65
CA VAL A 116 19.43 13.69 -10.86
C VAL A 116 19.10 14.63 -9.71
N HIS A 117 20.14 15.05 -9.00
CA HIS A 117 20.05 15.99 -7.88
C HIS A 117 20.75 17.31 -8.19
N ARG A 118 20.24 18.41 -7.64
CA ARG A 118 20.89 19.72 -7.61
C ARG A 118 20.67 20.36 -6.25
N GLY A 119 21.71 20.39 -5.42
CA GLY A 119 21.57 20.80 -4.03
C GLY A 119 20.56 19.93 -3.30
N ALA A 120 19.60 20.55 -2.61
CA ALA A 120 18.55 19.88 -1.86
C ALA A 120 17.34 19.45 -2.71
N PHE A 121 17.45 19.45 -4.04
CA PHE A 121 16.33 19.17 -4.95
C PHE A 121 16.60 17.95 -5.82
N THR A 122 15.56 17.15 -6.00
CA THR A 122 15.55 16.02 -6.94
C THR A 122 14.72 16.39 -8.16
N LYS A 123 15.23 16.09 -9.35
CA LYS A 123 14.46 16.27 -10.58
C LYS A 123 13.42 15.15 -10.69
N VAL A 124 12.20 15.51 -11.05
CA VAL A 124 11.07 14.58 -11.20
C VAL A 124 10.44 14.67 -12.58
N LEU A 125 9.89 13.55 -13.04
CA LEU A 125 9.00 13.45 -14.18
C LEU A 125 7.56 13.40 -13.68
N TYR A 126 6.70 14.27 -14.20
CA TYR A 126 5.26 14.25 -13.88
C TYR A 126 4.37 14.02 -15.10
N THR A 127 4.94 14.13 -16.31
CA THR A 127 4.41 13.55 -17.54
C THR A 127 5.59 13.03 -18.38
N GLY A 128 5.33 12.32 -19.48
CA GLY A 128 6.37 11.81 -20.37
C GLY A 128 7.24 12.90 -21.04
N THR A 129 6.82 14.17 -21.00
CA THR A 129 7.54 15.29 -21.62
C THR A 129 7.87 16.40 -20.64
N ARG A 130 7.27 16.40 -19.44
CA ARG A 130 7.42 17.48 -18.46
C ARG A 130 8.18 17.01 -17.23
N ARG A 131 9.02 17.93 -16.75
CA ARG A 131 9.95 17.73 -15.66
C ARG A 131 9.97 18.95 -14.75
N GLY A 132 10.31 18.74 -13.50
CA GLY A 132 10.45 19.80 -12.51
C GLY A 132 11.32 19.33 -11.35
N TRP A 133 11.25 20.07 -10.25
CA TRP A 133 12.08 19.85 -9.07
C TRP A 133 11.20 19.80 -7.82
N ILE A 134 11.50 18.85 -6.94
CA ILE A 134 10.89 18.75 -5.61
C ILE A 134 12.03 18.71 -4.59
N PRO A 135 11.91 19.36 -3.42
CA PRO A 135 12.85 19.18 -2.33
C PRO A 135 13.04 17.70 -2.01
N THR A 136 14.28 17.22 -1.98
CA THR A 136 14.57 15.79 -1.77
C THR A 136 14.03 15.30 -0.42
N SER A 137 14.00 16.17 0.60
CA SER A 137 13.43 15.88 1.92
C SER A 137 11.93 15.59 1.90
N HIS A 138 11.22 16.00 0.83
CA HIS A 138 9.78 15.78 0.69
C HIS A 138 9.46 14.54 -0.16
N LEU A 139 10.49 13.80 -0.59
CA LEU A 139 10.35 12.54 -1.29
C LEU A 139 10.63 11.40 -0.32
N VAL A 140 9.68 10.48 -0.20
CA VAL A 140 9.77 9.29 0.65
C VAL A 140 9.59 8.03 -0.18
N PRO A 141 10.04 6.85 0.32
CA PRO A 141 9.63 5.58 -0.26
C PRO A 141 8.12 5.53 -0.46
N PHE A 142 7.69 4.89 -1.54
CA PHE A 142 6.28 4.83 -1.92
C PHE A 142 5.38 4.43 -0.75
N ARG A 143 4.25 5.12 -0.62
CA ARG A 143 3.19 4.82 0.34
C ARG A 143 1.86 4.73 -0.39
N ALA A 144 1.18 3.60 -0.27
CA ALA A 144 -0.14 3.44 -0.84
C ALA A 144 -1.14 4.41 -0.20
N THR A 145 -1.79 5.22 -1.02
CA THR A 145 -2.89 6.08 -0.58
C THR A 145 -4.16 5.23 -0.44
N GLY A 146 -4.88 5.36 0.68
CA GLY A 146 -6.22 4.76 0.83
C GLY A 146 -6.30 3.34 1.43
N GLY A 147 -5.37 2.93 2.29
CA GLY A 147 -5.50 1.70 3.09
C GLY A 147 -5.21 0.39 2.34
N GLY A 148 -4.68 0.47 1.12
CA GLY A 148 -4.21 -0.70 0.38
C GLY A 148 -2.95 -1.33 0.99
N SER A 149 -2.78 -2.64 0.80
CA SER A 149 -1.61 -3.40 1.28
C SER A 149 -0.38 -3.27 0.36
N ALA A 150 -0.47 -2.47 -0.70
CA ALA A 150 0.59 -2.40 -1.69
C ALA A 150 1.84 -1.72 -1.09
N THR A 151 2.99 -2.36 -1.24
CA THR A 151 4.25 -1.93 -0.60
C THR A 151 5.28 -1.50 -1.63
N LEU A 152 5.11 -1.89 -2.89
CA LEU A 152 6.06 -1.61 -3.95
C LEU A 152 5.39 -0.80 -5.05
N CYS A 153 6.16 0.14 -5.62
CA CYS A 153 5.76 0.86 -6.80
C CYS A 153 6.94 0.92 -7.77
N ALA A 154 6.65 0.68 -9.04
CA ALA A 154 7.60 0.80 -10.14
C ALA A 154 7.06 1.75 -11.20
N VAL A 155 7.96 2.43 -11.90
CA VAL A 155 7.58 3.28 -13.05
C VAL A 155 7.61 2.40 -14.30
N SER A 156 6.45 2.22 -14.94
CA SER A 156 6.27 1.27 -16.05
C SER A 156 6.55 1.89 -17.42
N GLY A 157 6.44 3.20 -17.55
CA GLY A 157 6.61 3.91 -18.82
C GLY A 157 5.73 5.14 -18.94
N VAL A 158 5.47 5.56 -20.17
CA VAL A 158 4.58 6.66 -20.53
C VAL A 158 3.37 6.09 -21.25
N ALA A 159 2.17 6.36 -20.73
CA ALA A 159 0.91 5.97 -21.35
C ALA A 159 0.62 6.79 -22.63
N PRO A 160 -0.28 6.33 -23.51
CA PRO A 160 -0.62 7.06 -24.75
C PRO A 160 -1.15 8.48 -24.55
N ASP A 161 -1.71 8.79 -23.38
CA ASP A 161 -2.15 10.13 -22.98
C ASP A 161 -0.99 11.04 -22.51
N GLY A 162 0.24 10.52 -22.51
CA GLY A 162 1.44 11.22 -22.07
C GLY A 162 1.68 11.19 -20.57
N MET A 163 0.83 10.52 -19.78
CA MET A 163 1.02 10.39 -18.35
C MET A 163 2.04 9.32 -17.99
N ILE A 164 2.72 9.49 -16.86
CA ILE A 164 3.59 8.44 -16.32
C ILE A 164 2.72 7.30 -15.80
N ALA A 165 2.95 6.10 -16.31
CA ALA A 165 2.31 4.88 -15.86
C ALA A 165 3.12 4.24 -14.73
N TYR A 166 2.42 3.75 -13.71
CA TYR A 166 3.02 3.10 -12.56
C TYR A 166 2.43 1.69 -12.40
N HIS A 167 3.26 0.77 -11.95
CA HIS A 167 2.86 -0.54 -11.45
C HIS A 167 2.95 -0.53 -9.93
N VAL A 168 1.97 -1.13 -9.25
CA VAL A 168 1.94 -1.18 -7.78
C VAL A 168 1.63 -2.63 -7.37
N ASP A 169 2.44 -3.17 -6.47
CA ASP A 169 2.36 -4.54 -5.94
C ASP A 169 2.10 -4.53 -4.43
#